data_AF-A0AAW0GG91-F1
#
_entry.id   AF-A0AAW0GG91-F1
#
_cell.length_a   1.000
_cell.length_b   1.000
_cell.length_c   1.000
_cell.angle_alpha   90.00
_cell.angle_beta   90.00
_cell.angle_gamma   90.00
#
_symmetry.space_group_name_H-M   'P 1'
#
loop_
_entity.id
_entity.type
_entity.pdbx_description
1 polymer ?
#
loop_
_entity_poly.entity_id
_entity_poly.type
_entity_poly.pdbx_seq_one_letter_code
_entity_poly.pdbx_strand_id
1 'polypeptide(L)'
;MSDDFDFSDLTELDDEPEIPLSQTSPSKRGKKNDNPQLITGALRIPRTANYSAESLYSQMVSGDINLDADYQRDVVWPDTKQIGAPII
;
A
#
# COMPACT_ATOMS: atom_id res chain seq x y z
N MET A 1 12.36 -18.05 42.23
CA MET A 1 11.52 -18.61 41.16
C MET A 1 11.57 -17.58 40.05
N SER A 2 12.34 -17.89 39.01
CA SER A 2 12.54 -17.03 37.84
C SER A 2 11.74 -17.68 36.71
N ASP A 3 10.62 -17.08 36.35
CA ASP A 3 9.76 -17.51 35.24
C ASP A 3 10.34 -16.96 33.93
N ASP A 4 10.86 -17.89 33.13
CA ASP A 4 10.45 -18.14 31.74
C ASP A 4 10.11 -16.90 30.88
N PHE A 5 11.16 -16.25 30.37
CA PHE A 5 11.05 -15.43 29.16
C PHE A 5 11.85 -16.13 28.07
N ASP A 6 11.29 -17.22 27.52
CA ASP A 6 11.70 -17.75 26.22
C ASP A 6 11.36 -16.69 25.16
N PHE A 7 12.26 -15.71 25.04
CA PHE A 7 12.29 -14.78 23.94
C PHE A 7 12.70 -15.60 22.72
N SER A 8 11.70 -16.15 22.02
CA SER A 8 11.87 -16.74 20.70
C SER A 8 12.58 -15.70 19.84
N ASP A 9 13.86 -15.95 19.63
CA ASP A 9 14.79 -15.13 18.86
C ASP A 9 14.38 -15.21 17.39
N LEU A 10 13.42 -14.37 17.01
CA LEU A 10 12.94 -14.18 15.63
C LEU A 10 14.01 -13.57 14.71
N THR A 11 15.28 -13.54 15.14
CA THR A 11 16.42 -13.05 14.38
C THR A 11 17.22 -14.16 13.69
N GLU A 12 16.77 -15.42 13.72
CA GLU A 12 17.23 -16.46 12.76
C GLU A 12 16.49 -16.30 11.41
N LEU A 13 16.53 -15.09 10.86
CA LEU A 13 16.10 -14.82 9.49
C LEU A 13 17.29 -15.14 8.59
N ASP A 14 17.22 -16.33 7.98
CA ASP A 14 17.98 -16.81 6.82
C ASP A 14 18.95 -15.77 6.20
N ASP A 15 20.26 -16.03 6.29
CA ASP A 15 21.34 -15.32 5.60
C ASP A 15 21.23 -15.53 4.06
N GLU A 16 20.08 -15.19 3.49
CA GLU A 16 19.86 -15.14 2.05
C GLU A 16 20.45 -13.81 1.55
N PRO A 17 21.38 -13.84 0.58
CA PRO A 17 21.95 -12.61 0.06
C PRO A 17 20.83 -11.77 -0.59
N GLU A 18 20.55 -10.59 -0.05
CA GLU A 18 19.67 -9.61 -0.67
C GLU A 18 20.19 -9.30 -2.08
N ILE A 19 19.56 -9.89 -3.09
CA ILE A 19 19.91 -9.62 -4.49
C ILE A 19 19.26 -8.28 -4.85
N PRO A 20 20.04 -7.21 -5.10
CA PRO A 20 19.46 -5.95 -5.55
C PRO A 20 18.77 -6.18 -6.91
N LEU A 21 17.47 -5.90 -6.96
CA LEU A 21 16.60 -6.02 -8.15
C LEU A 21 17.11 -5.26 -9.40
N SER A 22 18.13 -4.41 -9.24
CA SER A 22 18.73 -3.60 -10.29
C SER A 22 19.88 -4.25 -11.05
N GLN A 23 20.36 -5.45 -10.66
CA GLN A 23 21.56 -6.07 -11.25
C GLN A 23 21.33 -7.33 -12.10
N THR A 24 20.08 -7.69 -12.44
CA THR A 24 19.85 -8.75 -13.43
C THR A 24 20.10 -8.22 -14.85
N SER A 25 21.36 -8.28 -15.30
CA SER A 25 21.70 -8.07 -16.70
C SER A 25 20.98 -9.10 -17.59
N PRO A 26 20.51 -8.74 -18.81
CA PRO A 26 19.81 -9.69 -19.66
C PRO A 26 20.82 -10.67 -20.29
N SER A 27 20.85 -11.90 -19.79
CA SER A 27 21.51 -13.02 -20.47
C SER A 27 20.78 -13.29 -21.79
N LYS A 28 21.41 -12.95 -22.92
CA LYS A 28 20.96 -13.39 -24.25
C LYS A 28 21.06 -14.93 -24.30
N ARG A 29 19.95 -15.61 -24.06
CA ARG A 29 19.78 -17.03 -24.41
C ARG A 29 18.46 -17.25 -25.12
N GLY A 30 18.58 -17.71 -26.36
CA GLY A 30 17.69 -18.68 -27.01
C GLY A 30 16.23 -18.28 -27.20
N LYS A 31 15.83 -18.16 -28.46
CA LYS A 31 14.44 -17.97 -28.91
C LYS A 31 13.56 -19.19 -28.60
N LYS A 32 13.14 -19.25 -27.34
CA LYS A 32 11.88 -19.77 -26.77
C LYS A 32 10.57 -19.24 -27.35
N ASN A 33 10.10 -19.62 -28.54
CA ASN A 33 8.73 -19.28 -28.94
C ASN A 33 7.69 -20.15 -28.20
N ASP A 34 7.68 -20.09 -26.87
CA ASP A 34 6.54 -20.49 -26.08
C ASP A 34 5.71 -19.23 -25.95
N ASN A 35 4.69 -19.04 -26.80
CA ASN A 35 3.76 -17.91 -26.63
C ASN A 35 3.06 -18.10 -25.28
N PRO A 36 3.44 -17.38 -24.21
CA PRO A 36 2.57 -17.36 -23.05
C PRO A 36 1.31 -16.63 -23.52
N GLN A 37 0.12 -17.08 -23.16
CA GLN A 37 -1.07 -16.26 -23.38
C GLN A 37 -0.81 -14.90 -22.72
N LEU A 38 -0.46 -13.90 -23.53
CA LEU A 38 -0.21 -12.54 -23.07
C LEU A 38 -1.53 -12.07 -22.51
N ILE A 39 -1.57 -11.77 -21.22
CA ILE A 39 -2.77 -11.27 -20.56
C ILE A 39 -3.06 -9.89 -21.17
N THR A 40 -3.93 -9.87 -22.17
CA THR A 40 -4.39 -8.65 -22.82
C THR A 40 -5.54 -8.08 -21.99
N GLY A 41 -5.48 -6.78 -21.67
CA GLY A 41 -6.52 -6.10 -20.89
C GLY A 41 -6.27 -6.04 -19.38
N ALA A 42 -5.06 -6.33 -18.92
CA ALA A 42 -4.69 -6.06 -17.53
C ALA A 42 -4.79 -4.55 -17.23
N LEU A 43 -5.41 -4.22 -16.10
CA LEU A 43 -5.45 -2.84 -15.60
C LEU A 43 -4.03 -2.35 -15.32
N ARG A 44 -3.80 -1.07 -15.61
CA ARG A 44 -2.51 -0.45 -15.32
C ARG A 44 -2.27 -0.46 -13.81
N ILE A 45 -1.03 -0.70 -13.42
CA ILE A 45 -0.60 -0.65 -12.02
C ILE A 45 -1.10 0.68 -11.40
N PRO A 46 -1.74 0.65 -10.22
CA PRO A 46 -2.21 1.85 -9.57
C PRO A 46 -1.04 2.80 -9.32
N ARG A 47 -1.22 4.06 -9.69
CA ARG A 47 -0.24 5.12 -9.45
C ARG A 47 -0.76 6.04 -8.36
N THR A 48 0.16 6.56 -7.55
CA THR A 48 -0.16 7.63 -6.63
C THR A 48 -0.70 8.83 -7.40
N ALA A 49 -1.87 9.30 -7.01
CA ALA A 49 -2.49 10.50 -7.55
C ALA A 49 -2.51 11.57 -6.45
N ASN A 50 -2.14 12.80 -6.81
CA ASN A 50 -2.17 13.94 -5.91
C ASN A 50 -3.35 14.83 -6.32
N TYR A 51 -4.24 15.11 -5.38
CA TYR A 51 -5.39 15.97 -5.59
C TYR A 51 -5.32 17.18 -4.66
N SER A 52 -5.76 18.34 -5.12
CA SER A 52 -5.98 19.49 -4.24
C SER A 52 -7.23 19.26 -3.39
N ALA A 53 -7.28 19.92 -2.23
CA ALA A 53 -8.46 19.87 -1.37
C ALA A 53 -9.73 20.36 -2.10
N GLU A 54 -9.61 21.39 -2.94
CA GLU A 54 -10.71 21.92 -3.76
C GLU A 54 -11.24 20.89 -4.78
N SER A 55 -10.34 20.14 -5.43
CA SER A 55 -10.74 19.11 -6.38
C SER A 55 -11.48 17.96 -5.69
N LEU A 56 -10.98 17.52 -4.53
CA LEU A 56 -11.64 16.48 -3.73
C LEU A 56 -13.02 16.95 -3.25
N TYR A 57 -13.12 18.19 -2.76
CA TYR A 57 -14.39 18.78 -2.35
C TYR A 57 -15.40 18.81 -3.50
N SER A 58 -14.97 19.24 -4.69
CA SER A 58 -15.84 19.27 -5.87
C SER A 58 -16.34 17.88 -6.24
N GLN A 59 -15.47 16.86 -6.16
CA GLN A 59 -15.85 15.46 -6.44
C GLN A 59 -16.81 14.90 -5.40
N MET A 60 -16.68 15.29 -4.13
CA MET A 60 -17.65 14.94 -3.08
C MET A 60 -19.02 15.56 -3.35
N VAL A 61 -19.07 16.85 -3.72
CA VAL A 61 -20.33 17.56 -4.04
C VAL A 61 -20.98 17.03 -5.32
N SER A 62 -20.16 16.66 -6.31
CA SER A 62 -20.58 16.04 -7.57
C SER A 62 -21.15 14.62 -7.37
N GLY A 63 -20.82 13.97 -6.26
CA GLY A 63 -21.19 12.57 -5.98
C GLY A 63 -20.29 11.54 -6.67
N ASP A 64 -19.16 11.96 -7.21
CA ASP A 64 -18.15 11.07 -7.80
C ASP A 64 -17.42 10.25 -6.71
N ILE A 65 -17.40 10.77 -5.48
CA ILE A 65 -16.84 10.10 -4.30
C ILE A 65 -17.98 9.77 -3.34
N ASN A 66 -18.10 8.49 -2.98
CA ASN A 66 -19.00 8.04 -1.92
C ASN A 66 -18.32 8.15 -0.55
N LEU A 67 -18.93 8.89 0.37
CA LEU A 67 -18.46 9.06 1.76
C LEU A 67 -19.11 8.07 2.74
N ASP A 68 -20.16 7.37 2.32
CA ASP A 68 -20.95 6.44 3.14
C ASP A 68 -20.77 5.01 2.63
N ALA A 69 -19.54 4.49 2.69
CA ALA A 69 -19.25 3.13 2.27
C ALA A 69 -19.57 2.12 3.39
N ASP A 70 -20.12 0.95 3.06
CA ASP A 70 -20.56 -0.07 4.03
C ASP A 70 -19.44 -0.58 4.97
N TYR A 71 -18.19 -0.52 4.50
CA TYR A 71 -17.01 -0.89 5.28
C TYR A 71 -16.45 0.25 6.13
N GLN A 72 -17.02 1.45 6.04
CA GLN A 72 -16.61 2.61 6.83
C GLN A 72 -17.09 2.41 8.26
N ARG A 73 -16.15 2.46 9.20
CA ARG A 73 -16.48 2.52 10.62
C ARG A 73 -17.07 3.89 10.90
N ASP A 74 -18.11 3.95 11.73
CA ASP A 74 -18.66 5.21 12.27
C ASP A 74 -17.55 6.11 12.82
N VAL A 75 -17.87 7.38 13.07
CA VAL A 75 -16.93 8.43 13.53
C VAL A 75 -15.86 7.90 14.49
N VAL A 76 -14.67 7.61 13.96
CA VAL A 76 -13.54 7.06 14.73
C VAL A 76 -12.73 8.18 15.42
N TRP A 77 -12.94 9.43 15.00
CA TRP A 77 -12.22 10.60 15.49
C TRP A 77 -13.18 11.60 16.15
N PRO A 78 -13.33 11.55 17.49
CA PRO A 78 -14.19 12.48 18.21
C PRO A 78 -13.67 13.92 18.10
N ASP A 79 -14.58 14.89 18.21
CA ASP A 79 -14.32 16.32 18.02
C ASP A 79 -13.11 16.83 18.82
N THR A 80 -12.92 16.31 20.03
CA THR A 80 -11.78 16.63 20.91
C THR A 80 -10.43 16.38 20.24
N LYS A 81 -10.35 15.43 19.32
CA LYS A 81 -9.14 15.12 18.58
C LYS A 81 -9.09 15.84 17.22
N GLN A 82 -10.20 16.38 16.71
CA GLN A 82 -10.24 17.04 15.39
C GLN A 82 -9.58 18.42 15.42
N ILE A 83 -9.45 19.03 16.60
CA ILE A 83 -8.88 20.36 16.76
C ILE A 83 -7.49 20.21 17.39
N GLY A 84 -6.46 20.28 16.55
CA GLY A 84 -5.08 20.47 17.02
C GLY A 84 -4.95 21.85 17.66
N ALA A 85 -4.86 21.85 18.99
CA ALA A 85 -4.60 22.98 19.89
C ALA A 85 -5.74 23.99 20.12
N PRO A 86 -6.03 24.35 21.38
CA PRO A 86 -6.79 25.57 21.67
C PRO A 86 -6.00 26.78 21.16
N ILE A 87 -6.68 27.65 20.43
CA ILE A 87 -6.22 29.00 20.14
C ILE A 87 -6.22 29.72 21.50
N ILE A 88 -5.02 29.95 22.06
CA ILE A 88 -4.79 30.83 23.22
C ILE A 88 -4.54 32.23 22.70
#